data_AF-A0A519V2Q2-F1
#
_entry.id   AF-A0A519V2Q2-F1
#
_cell.length_a   1.000
_cell.length_b   1.000
_cell.length_c   1.000
_cell.angle_alpha   90.00
_cell.angle_beta   90.00
_cell.angle_gamma   90.00
#
_symmetry.space_group_name_H-M   'P 1'
#
loop_
_entity.id
_entity.type
_entity.pdbx_description
1 polymer ?
#
loop_
_entity_poly.entity_id
_entity_poly.type
_entity_poly.pdbx_seq_one_letter_code
_entity_poly.pdbx_strand_id
1 'polypeptide(L)'
;MRLRLFIVILGLAGATPAAAQAPAELPFYSPDTVRVQQLAAAHRASVQQHFAATTPRAASGEYRDHYHKIAQEAAAEVYNSVRYAALLDPVLEPCVQRVFGQIKAANPQLPPVQLVLSRNPVPNAHALGNGTVMLNVGLLAHLENEAQLAFILCHELAHVQARHMDTGLRTSLTTWH
;
A
#
# COMPACT_ATOMS: atom_id res chain seq x y z
N MET A 1 55.15 27.53 -52.28
CA MET A 1 53.74 27.49 -52.71
C MET A 1 53.32 26.02 -52.89
N ARG A 2 52.70 25.41 -51.88
CA ARG A 2 52.07 24.08 -51.98
C ARG A 2 50.79 24.07 -51.14
N LEU A 3 49.67 24.00 -51.86
CA LEU A 3 48.28 24.00 -51.43
C LEU A 3 47.91 22.59 -50.94
N ARG A 4 47.33 22.42 -49.74
CA ARG A 4 46.67 21.17 -49.33
C ARG A 4 45.42 21.42 -48.48
N LEU A 5 44.30 21.42 -49.20
CA LEU A 5 43.03 20.73 -48.95
C LEU A 5 42.52 20.61 -47.49
N PHE A 6 41.48 21.40 -47.18
CA PHE A 6 40.57 21.20 -46.06
C PHE A 6 39.67 19.97 -46.33
N ILE A 7 39.70 18.96 -45.46
CA ILE A 7 38.70 17.88 -45.43
C ILE A 7 37.72 18.24 -44.32
N VAL A 8 36.48 18.55 -44.71
CA VAL A 8 35.34 18.67 -43.79
C VAL A 8 34.88 17.25 -43.45
N ILE A 9 35.11 16.81 -42.21
CA ILE A 9 34.54 15.56 -41.68
C ILE A 9 33.13 15.90 -41.19
N LEU A 10 32.13 15.42 -41.93
CA LEU A 10 30.73 15.45 -41.53
C LEU A 10 30.54 14.43 -40.39
N GLY A 11 30.42 14.91 -39.15
CA GLY A 11 30.15 14.06 -37.99
C GLY A 11 28.73 13.50 -38.06
N LEU A 12 28.59 12.20 -38.32
CA LEU A 12 27.36 11.46 -38.08
C LEU A 12 27.09 11.48 -36.57
N ALA A 13 26.07 12.23 -36.15
CA ALA A 13 25.46 12.09 -34.84
C ALA A 13 24.75 10.73 -34.77
N GLY A 14 25.39 9.76 -34.12
CA GLY A 14 24.74 8.50 -33.75
C GLY A 14 23.72 8.77 -32.66
N ALA A 15 22.44 8.87 -33.04
CA ALA A 15 21.35 8.81 -32.07
C ALA A 15 21.31 7.39 -31.50
N THR A 16 21.72 7.23 -30.23
CA THR A 16 21.46 6.01 -29.47
C THR A 16 19.94 5.88 -29.28
N PRO A 17 19.29 4.77 -29.69
CA PRO A 17 17.89 4.60 -29.39
C PRO A 17 17.73 4.49 -27.87
N ALA A 18 16.83 5.28 -27.30
CA ALA A 18 16.42 5.14 -25.92
C ALA A 18 15.91 3.70 -25.72
N ALA A 19 16.53 2.93 -24.84
CA ALA A 19 16.06 1.61 -24.47
C ALA A 19 14.67 1.76 -23.84
N ALA A 20 13.64 1.32 -24.56
CA ALA A 20 12.30 1.22 -24.01
C ALA A 20 12.36 0.28 -22.79
N GLN A 21 11.95 0.79 -21.62
CA GLN A 21 11.79 -0.04 -20.44
C GLN A 21 10.80 -1.16 -20.78
N ALA A 22 11.25 -2.41 -20.73
CA ALA A 22 10.38 -3.55 -20.93
C ALA A 22 9.22 -3.46 -19.92
N PRO A 23 7.97 -3.69 -20.34
CA PRO A 23 6.84 -3.65 -19.42
C PRO A 23 7.08 -4.61 -18.27
N ALA A 24 6.66 -4.23 -17.07
CA ALA A 24 6.78 -5.07 -15.88
C ALA A 24 6.22 -6.46 -16.18
N GLU A 25 7.06 -7.49 -16.04
CA GLU A 25 6.64 -8.87 -16.27
C GLU A 25 5.67 -9.24 -15.15
N LEU A 26 4.39 -9.41 -15.50
CA LEU A 26 3.33 -9.88 -14.62
C LEU A 26 3.00 -11.32 -15.00
N PRO A 27 3.81 -12.30 -14.57
CA PRO A 27 3.80 -13.63 -15.16
C PRO A 27 2.51 -14.43 -14.88
N PHE A 28 1.70 -14.00 -13.91
CA PHE A 28 0.37 -14.55 -13.62
C PHE A 28 -0.77 -13.93 -14.45
N TYR A 29 -0.50 -12.86 -15.20
CA TYR A 29 -1.46 -12.14 -16.05
C TYR A 29 -1.08 -12.22 -17.54
N SER A 30 -0.48 -13.35 -17.95
CA SER A 30 -0.04 -13.59 -19.33
C SER A 30 -1.16 -14.24 -20.18
N PRO A 31 -1.27 -13.90 -21.48
CA PRO A 31 -2.13 -14.62 -22.44
C PRO A 31 -1.72 -16.07 -22.66
N ASP A 32 -0.46 -16.41 -22.35
CA ASP A 32 0.07 -17.78 -22.41
C ASP A 32 -0.46 -18.60 -21.23
N THR A 33 -1.63 -19.21 -21.43
CA THR A 33 -2.34 -19.98 -20.41
C THR A 33 -1.55 -21.21 -19.95
N VAL A 34 -0.74 -21.81 -20.83
CA VAL A 34 0.11 -22.97 -20.48
C VAL A 34 1.22 -22.54 -19.52
N ARG A 35 1.89 -21.44 -19.82
CA ARG A 35 2.93 -20.86 -18.94
C ARG A 35 2.36 -20.42 -17.60
N VAL A 36 1.17 -19.80 -17.57
CA VAL A 36 0.48 -19.42 -16.32
C VAL A 36 0.16 -20.65 -15.48
N GLN A 37 -0.36 -21.71 -16.09
CA GLN A 37 -0.68 -22.96 -15.39
C GLN A 37 0.56 -23.63 -14.79
N GLN A 38 1.67 -23.68 -15.54
CA GLN A 38 2.94 -24.22 -15.05
C GLN A 38 3.49 -23.42 -13.88
N LEU A 39 3.45 -22.09 -13.97
CA LEU A 39 3.89 -21.20 -12.88
C LEU A 39 3.02 -21.37 -11.63
N ALA A 40 1.70 -21.43 -11.79
CA ALA A 40 0.78 -21.66 -10.70
C ALA A 40 1.00 -23.04 -10.03
N ALA A 41 1.28 -24.08 -10.81
CA ALA A 41 1.61 -25.40 -10.28
C ALA A 41 2.92 -25.40 -9.50
N ALA A 42 3.98 -24.77 -10.03
CA ALA A 42 5.27 -24.63 -9.36
C ALA A 42 5.14 -23.81 -8.05
N HIS A 43 4.41 -22.70 -8.10
CA HIS A 43 4.15 -21.87 -6.93
C HIS A 43 3.36 -22.65 -5.86
N ARG A 44 2.32 -23.39 -6.26
CA ARG A 44 1.55 -24.26 -5.35
C ARG A 44 2.44 -25.29 -4.67
N ALA A 45 3.30 -25.98 -5.42
CA ALA A 45 4.21 -26.99 -4.86
C ALA A 45 5.19 -26.37 -3.87
N SER A 46 5.77 -25.22 -4.19
CA SER A 46 6.67 -24.47 -3.31
C SER A 46 5.99 -24.05 -2.00
N VAL A 47 4.79 -23.48 -2.08
CA VAL A 47 3.97 -23.10 -0.93
C VAL A 47 3.66 -24.35 -0.08
N GLN A 48 3.17 -25.43 -0.69
CA GLN A 48 2.85 -26.68 0.04
C GLN A 48 4.08 -27.25 0.77
N GLN A 49 5.24 -27.27 0.12
CA GLN A 49 6.47 -27.76 0.73
C GLN A 49 6.91 -26.88 1.91
N HIS A 50 6.82 -25.55 1.76
CA HIS A 50 7.16 -24.61 2.81
C HIS A 50 6.27 -24.80 4.04
N PHE A 51 4.95 -24.76 3.85
CA PHE A 51 3.99 -24.89 4.94
C PHE A 51 3.93 -26.30 5.57
N ALA A 52 4.22 -27.36 4.81
CA ALA A 52 4.33 -28.72 5.35
C ALA A 52 5.58 -28.90 6.24
N ALA A 53 6.70 -28.28 5.86
CA ALA A 53 7.94 -28.33 6.65
C ALA A 53 7.88 -27.46 7.92
N THR A 54 7.06 -26.41 7.92
CA THR A 54 6.94 -25.47 9.03
C THR A 54 5.60 -25.58 9.77
N THR A 55 4.83 -26.67 9.61
CA THR A 55 3.55 -26.81 10.34
C THR A 55 3.84 -26.79 11.84
N PRO A 56 3.47 -25.72 12.56
CA PRO A 56 3.81 -25.61 13.96
C PRO A 56 2.96 -26.57 14.78
N ARG A 57 3.55 -27.18 15.80
CA ARG A 57 2.81 -27.96 16.80
C ARG A 57 1.89 -26.99 17.55
N ALA A 58 0.58 -27.28 17.61
CA ALA A 58 -0.43 -26.38 18.17
C ALA A 58 -0.05 -25.84 19.57
N ALA A 59 -0.29 -24.54 19.78
CA ALA A 59 -0.18 -23.81 21.05
C ALA A 59 1.19 -23.81 21.76
N SER A 60 2.30 -23.59 21.05
CA SER A 60 3.58 -23.27 21.70
C SER A 60 3.66 -21.79 22.10
N GLY A 61 4.32 -21.47 23.22
CA GLY A 61 4.59 -20.08 23.63
C GLY A 61 5.30 -19.26 22.56
N GLU A 62 6.10 -19.93 21.72
CA GLU A 62 6.79 -19.34 20.56
C GLU A 62 5.83 -18.71 19.55
N TYR A 63 4.64 -19.28 19.34
CA TYR A 63 3.65 -18.71 18.41
C TYR A 63 3.05 -17.41 18.93
N ARG A 64 2.76 -17.36 20.24
CA ARG A 64 2.28 -16.15 20.90
C ARG A 64 3.34 -15.04 20.83
N ASP A 65 4.60 -15.37 21.07
CA ASP A 65 5.70 -14.42 21.00
C ASP A 65 5.94 -13.93 19.56
N HIS A 66 5.82 -14.83 18.57
CA HIS A 66 5.88 -14.47 17.16
C HIS A 66 4.74 -13.52 16.74
N TYR A 67 3.51 -13.79 17.19
CA TYR A 67 2.38 -12.89 16.97
C TYR A 67 2.62 -11.52 17.59
N HIS A 68 3.10 -11.47 18.84
CA HIS A 68 3.42 -10.20 19.49
C HIS A 68 4.50 -9.43 18.73
N LYS A 69 5.50 -10.11 18.19
CA LYS A 69 6.52 -9.50 17.35
C LYS A 69 5.95 -8.91 16.06
N ILE A 70 5.13 -9.65 15.32
CA ILE A 70 4.45 -9.15 14.10
C ILE A 70 3.58 -7.94 14.43
N ALA A 71 2.82 -7.99 15.52
CA ALA A 71 1.96 -6.88 15.95
C ALA A 71 2.78 -5.63 16.33
N GLN A 72 3.93 -5.80 17.00
CA GLN A 72 4.85 -4.71 17.34
C GLN A 72 5.52 -4.11 16.10
N GLU A 73 5.95 -4.94 15.16
CA GLU A 73 6.55 -4.51 13.89
C GLU A 73 5.53 -3.74 13.04
N ALA A 74 4.29 -4.22 12.96
CA ALA A 74 3.20 -3.51 12.31
C ALA A 74 2.90 -2.16 13.00
N ALA A 75 2.93 -2.10 14.33
CA ALA A 75 2.76 -0.85 15.07
C ALA A 75 3.90 0.14 14.81
N ALA A 76 5.15 -0.34 14.72
CA ALA A 76 6.30 0.48 14.36
C ALA A 76 6.24 0.96 12.91
N GLU A 77 5.78 0.12 11.99
CA GLU A 77 5.52 0.48 10.60
C GLU A 77 4.46 1.58 10.50
N VAL A 78 3.34 1.46 11.23
CA VAL A 78 2.31 2.50 11.31
C VAL A 78 2.89 3.82 11.81
N TYR A 79 3.67 3.79 12.89
CA TYR A 79 4.33 4.98 13.43
C TYR A 79 5.26 5.63 12.40
N ASN A 80 6.11 4.85 11.76
CA ASN A 80 7.05 5.32 10.75
C ASN A 80 6.31 5.84 9.50
N SER A 81 5.24 5.17 9.08
CA SER A 81 4.40 5.58 7.96
C SER A 81 3.80 6.95 8.21
N VAL A 82 3.23 7.20 9.39
CA VAL A 82 2.72 8.53 9.76
C VAL A 82 3.87 9.54 9.82
N ARG A 83 4.96 9.22 10.54
CA ARG A 83 6.10 10.12 10.73
C ARG A 83 6.73 10.58 9.42
N TYR A 84 6.88 9.67 8.45
CA TYR A 84 7.54 9.95 7.18
C TYR A 84 6.58 10.28 6.04
N ALA A 85 5.29 9.95 6.13
CA ALA A 85 4.34 10.26 5.05
C ALA A 85 3.47 11.47 5.33
N ALA A 86 3.28 11.89 6.59
CA ALA A 86 2.38 13.00 6.91
C ALA A 86 2.72 14.27 6.12
N LEU A 87 1.69 14.85 5.50
CA LEU A 87 1.73 16.12 4.79
C LEU A 87 1.08 17.17 5.68
N LEU A 88 1.87 18.13 6.14
CA LEU A 88 1.38 19.28 6.90
C LEU A 88 1.13 20.44 5.94
N ASP A 89 -0.02 20.43 5.27
CA ASP A 89 -0.41 21.48 4.33
C ASP A 89 -1.41 22.47 4.96
N PRO A 90 -1.13 23.78 4.98
CA PRO A 90 -1.97 24.76 5.66
C PRO A 90 -3.35 24.99 5.01
N VAL A 91 -3.58 24.48 3.79
CA VAL A 91 -4.82 24.67 3.02
C VAL A 91 -5.62 23.37 2.93
N LEU A 92 -4.95 22.27 2.55
CA LEU A 92 -5.59 20.97 2.36
C LEU A 92 -5.96 20.32 3.70
N GLU A 93 -5.10 20.42 4.71
CA GLU A 93 -5.35 19.80 6.02
C GLU A 93 -6.65 20.33 6.65
N PRO A 94 -6.89 21.66 6.77
CA PRO A 94 -8.15 22.15 7.33
C PRO A 94 -9.38 21.74 6.52
N CYS A 95 -9.26 21.65 5.19
CA CYS A 95 -10.36 21.23 4.31
C CYS A 95 -10.80 19.79 4.62
N VAL A 96 -9.83 18.88 4.63
CA VAL A 96 -10.09 17.46 4.90
C VAL A 96 -10.55 17.25 6.34
N GLN A 97 -9.90 17.91 7.32
CA GLN A 97 -10.25 17.81 8.73
C GLN A 97 -11.66 18.33 9.04
N ARG A 98 -12.14 19.33 8.30
CA ARG A 98 -13.51 19.83 8.43
C ARG A 98 -14.55 18.77 8.04
N VAL A 99 -14.38 18.12 6.89
CA VAL A 99 -15.28 17.03 6.44
C VAL A 99 -15.23 15.86 7.42
N PHE A 100 -14.03 15.48 7.85
CA PHE A 100 -13.84 14.44 8.86
C PHE A 100 -14.51 14.79 10.20
N GLY A 101 -14.39 16.05 10.65
CA GLY A 101 -15.05 16.56 11.85
C GLY A 101 -16.57 16.48 11.79
N GLN A 102 -17.17 16.81 10.64
CA GLN A 102 -18.61 16.67 10.42
C GLN A 102 -19.08 15.21 10.52
N ILE A 103 -18.32 14.28 9.92
CA ILE A 103 -18.61 12.84 10.00
C ILE A 103 -18.53 12.36 11.46
N LYS A 104 -17.47 12.76 12.19
CA LYS A 104 -17.31 12.39 13.61
C LYS A 104 -18.43 12.96 14.49
N ALA A 105 -18.82 14.22 14.28
CA ALA A 105 -19.91 14.84 15.03
C ALA A 105 -21.25 14.13 14.80
N ALA A 106 -21.50 13.64 13.59
CA ALA A 106 -22.69 12.85 13.27
C ALA A 106 -22.64 11.40 13.78
N ASN A 107 -21.46 10.91 14.19
CA ASN A 107 -21.25 9.52 14.60
C ASN A 107 -20.49 9.43 15.95
N PRO A 108 -21.10 9.87 17.06
CA PRO A 108 -20.45 9.91 18.38
C PRO A 108 -20.04 8.53 18.93
N GLN A 109 -20.58 7.45 18.36
CA GLN A 109 -20.27 6.06 18.70
C GLN A 109 -18.96 5.53 18.10
N LEU A 110 -18.30 6.30 17.21
CA LEU A 110 -17.05 5.88 16.59
C LEU A 110 -15.95 5.68 17.68
N PRO A 111 -15.10 4.64 17.56
CA PRO A 111 -13.94 4.50 18.43
C PRO A 111 -12.95 5.67 18.21
N PRO A 112 -11.96 5.83 19.10
CA PRO A 112 -10.90 6.81 18.90
C PRO A 112 -10.26 6.65 17.51
N VAL A 113 -10.39 7.69 16.70
CA VAL A 113 -9.91 7.71 15.32
C VAL A 113 -9.31 9.07 14.99
N GLN A 114 -8.18 9.01 14.29
CA GLN A 114 -7.46 10.17 13.77
C GLN A 114 -7.28 10.05 12.26
N LEU A 115 -7.30 11.19 11.57
CA LEU A 115 -7.08 11.28 10.13
C LEU A 115 -5.74 11.95 9.88
N VAL A 116 -4.94 11.36 9.01
CA VAL A 116 -3.64 11.88 8.58
C VAL A 116 -3.66 12.02 7.06
N LEU A 117 -3.36 13.23 6.57
CA LEU A 117 -3.07 13.46 5.17
C LEU A 117 -1.63 13.04 4.87
N SER A 118 -1.43 12.25 3.83
CA SER A 118 -0.15 11.72 3.39
C SER A 118 0.31 12.41 2.12
N ARG A 119 1.61 12.69 2.01
CA ARG A 119 2.24 13.30 0.82
C ARG A 119 2.33 12.36 -0.39
N ASN A 120 1.86 11.14 -0.27
CA ASN A 120 1.93 10.15 -1.33
C ASN A 120 1.02 10.53 -2.52
N PRO A 121 1.55 10.59 -3.76
CA PRO A 121 0.78 10.95 -4.95
C PRO A 121 -0.10 9.81 -5.48
N VAL A 122 0.02 8.59 -4.95
CA VAL A 122 -0.81 7.45 -5.39
C VAL A 122 -2.21 7.56 -4.79
N PRO A 123 -3.29 7.56 -5.61
CA PRO A 123 -4.67 7.67 -5.12
C PRO A 123 -5.05 6.50 -4.21
N ASN A 124 -5.12 6.73 -2.90
CA ASN A 124 -5.52 5.72 -1.92
C ASN A 124 -5.96 6.34 -0.59
N ALA A 125 -6.80 5.61 0.14
CA ALA A 125 -7.11 5.83 1.55
C ALA A 125 -7.19 4.47 2.24
N HIS A 126 -6.73 4.37 3.50
CA HIS A 126 -6.82 3.11 4.25
C HIS A 126 -6.77 3.34 5.75
N ALA A 127 -7.46 2.49 6.50
CA ALA A 127 -7.35 2.39 7.95
C ALA A 127 -6.11 1.59 8.38
N LEU A 128 -5.36 2.14 9.31
CA LEU A 128 -4.28 1.47 10.04
C LEU A 128 -4.85 0.79 11.28
N GLY A 129 -4.26 -0.34 11.67
CA GLY A 129 -4.72 -1.18 12.79
C GLY A 129 -4.78 -0.50 14.17
N ASN A 130 -4.27 0.72 14.32
CA ASN A 130 -4.33 1.51 15.55
C ASN A 130 -5.45 2.59 15.56
N GLY A 131 -6.36 2.61 14.58
CA GLY A 131 -7.39 3.63 14.47
C GLY A 131 -6.93 4.92 13.78
N THR A 132 -5.83 4.87 13.01
CA THR A 132 -5.43 5.98 12.12
C THR A 132 -5.98 5.73 10.74
N VAL A 133 -6.71 6.68 10.17
CA VAL A 133 -7.05 6.67 8.75
C VAL A 133 -5.98 7.49 8.02
N MET A 134 -5.34 6.89 7.01
CA MET A 134 -4.37 7.56 6.16
C MET A 134 -5.05 7.89 4.82
N LEU A 135 -5.04 9.16 4.44
CA LEU A 135 -5.54 9.64 3.15
C LEU A 135 -4.37 10.17 2.33
N ASN A 136 -4.14 9.64 1.13
CA ASN A 136 -3.09 10.16 0.26
C ASN A 136 -3.55 11.42 -0.46
N VAL A 137 -2.68 12.44 -0.55
CA VAL A 137 -2.94 13.68 -1.29
C VAL A 137 -3.25 13.41 -2.76
N GLY A 138 -2.66 12.35 -3.34
CA GLY A 138 -2.98 11.91 -4.69
C GLY A 138 -4.45 11.61 -4.92
N LEU A 139 -5.17 11.13 -3.90
CA LEU A 139 -6.60 10.83 -4.02
C LEU A 139 -7.44 12.09 -4.17
N LEU A 140 -7.04 13.20 -3.51
CA LEU A 140 -7.77 14.47 -3.56
C LEU A 140 -7.87 15.04 -4.98
N ALA A 141 -6.85 14.81 -5.81
CA ALA A 141 -6.84 15.26 -7.21
C ALA A 141 -7.90 14.58 -8.10
N HIS A 142 -8.48 13.47 -7.63
CA HIS A 142 -9.53 12.73 -8.34
C HIS A 142 -10.93 13.03 -7.83
N LEU A 143 -11.08 13.84 -6.77
CA LEU A 143 -12.37 14.15 -6.18
C LEU A 143 -12.95 15.42 -6.80
N GLU A 144 -14.21 15.35 -7.18
CA GLU A 144 -14.95 16.48 -7.74
C GLU A 144 -15.58 17.36 -6.66
N ASN A 145 -15.86 16.77 -5.48
CA ASN A 145 -16.56 17.45 -4.39
C ASN A 145 -16.34 16.78 -3.03
N GLU A 146 -16.77 17.47 -1.97
CA GLU A 146 -16.63 17.01 -0.58
C GLU A 146 -17.49 15.78 -0.26
N ALA A 147 -18.57 15.51 -1.01
CA ALA A 147 -19.41 14.33 -0.77
C ALA A 147 -18.66 13.04 -1.16
N GLN A 148 -17.84 13.08 -2.21
CA GLN A 148 -16.97 11.96 -2.58
C GLN A 148 -15.88 11.72 -1.53
N LEU A 149 -15.28 12.80 -0.99
CA LEU A 149 -14.35 12.70 0.14
C LEU A 149 -15.04 12.06 1.35
N ALA A 150 -16.24 12.53 1.69
CA ALA A 150 -16.99 12.02 2.82
C ALA A 150 -17.33 10.53 2.65
N PHE A 151 -17.71 10.10 1.45
CA PHE A 151 -17.96 8.69 1.16
C PHE A 151 -16.73 7.82 1.42
N ILE A 152 -15.55 8.22 0.94
CA ILE A 152 -14.30 7.48 1.13
C ILE A 152 -13.93 7.42 2.62
N LEU A 153 -14.03 8.56 3.33
CA LEU A 153 -13.75 8.58 4.77
C LEU A 153 -14.72 7.70 5.56
N CYS A 154 -16.01 7.70 5.22
CA CYS A 154 -17.01 6.82 5.83
C CYS A 154 -16.72 5.34 5.54
N HIS A 155 -16.26 4.99 4.34
CA HIS A 155 -15.85 3.63 4.00
C HIS A 155 -14.71 3.15 4.90
N GLU A 156 -13.66 3.96 5.06
CA GLU A 156 -12.52 3.64 5.93
C GLU A 156 -12.91 3.60 7.41
N LEU A 157 -13.78 4.51 7.85
CA LEU A 157 -14.30 4.52 9.22
C LEU A 157 -15.15 3.30 9.53
N ALA A 158 -15.87 2.73 8.55
CA ALA A 158 -16.59 1.48 8.73
C ALA A 158 -15.63 0.31 9.01
N HIS A 159 -14.47 0.25 8.34
CA HIS A 159 -13.43 -0.74 8.63
C HIS A 159 -12.89 -0.59 10.06
N VAL A 160 -12.65 0.65 10.50
CA VAL A 160 -12.20 0.94 11.88
C VAL A 160 -13.27 0.53 12.90
N GLN A 161 -14.53 0.96 12.70
CA GLN A 161 -15.66 0.68 13.59
C GLN A 161 -15.87 -0.82 13.78
N ALA A 162 -15.79 -1.59 12.68
CA ALA A 162 -16.08 -3.01 12.70
C ALA A 162 -14.95 -3.86 13.31
N ARG A 163 -13.83 -3.27 13.76
CA ARG A 163 -12.69 -3.96 14.41
C ARG A 163 -12.16 -5.19 13.65
N HIS A 164 -12.40 -5.27 12.34
CA HIS A 164 -12.19 -6.49 11.55
C HIS A 164 -10.75 -6.99 11.57
N MET A 165 -9.75 -6.10 11.69
CA MET A 165 -8.36 -6.50 11.61
C MET A 165 -7.81 -7.11 12.91
N ASP A 166 -8.28 -6.67 14.08
CA ASP A 166 -7.61 -7.02 15.34
C ASP A 166 -8.40 -8.06 16.16
N THR A 167 -9.73 -8.06 16.09
CA THR A 167 -10.54 -9.02 16.88
C THR A 167 -10.81 -10.32 16.11
N GLY A 168 -11.12 -10.22 14.81
CA GLY A 168 -11.35 -11.38 13.95
C GLY A 168 -10.08 -12.21 13.76
N LEU A 169 -8.98 -11.55 13.40
CA LEU A 169 -7.68 -12.20 13.19
C LEU A 169 -7.17 -12.88 14.48
N ARG A 170 -7.24 -12.17 15.62
CA ARG A 170 -6.78 -12.71 16.90
C ARG A 170 -7.60 -13.91 17.36
N THR A 171 -8.93 -13.85 17.18
CA THR A 171 -9.83 -14.99 17.49
C THR A 171 -9.53 -16.18 16.59
N SER A 172 -9.38 -15.97 15.28
CA SER A 172 -9.01 -17.02 14.34
C SER A 172 -7.66 -17.65 14.67
N LEU A 173 -6.62 -16.86 14.93
CA LEU A 173 -5.30 -17.39 15.26
C LEU A 173 -5.28 -18.17 16.58
N THR A 174 -6.11 -17.78 17.56
CA THR A 174 -6.27 -18.55 18.81
C THR A 174 -7.12 -19.81 18.68
N THR A 175 -7.98 -19.91 17.66
CA THR A 175 -8.82 -21.10 17.41
C THR A 175 -8.18 -22.12 16.47
N TRP A 176 -7.03 -21.79 15.87
CA TRP A 176 -6.23 -22.72 15.05
C TRP A 176 -5.27 -23.56 15.91
N HIS A 177 -5.63 -23.74 17.17
CA HIS A 177 -4.99 -24.57 18.19
C HIS A 177 -6.06 -25.41 18.89
#